data_AF-A0A822AAT6-F1
#
_entry.id   AF-A0A822AAT6-F1
#
_cell.length_a   1.000
_cell.length_b   1.000
_cell.length_c   1.000
_cell.angle_alpha   90.00
_cell.angle_beta   90.00
_cell.angle_gamma   90.00
#
_symmetry.space_group_name_H-M   'P 1'
#
loop_
_entity.id
_entity.type
_entity.pdbx_description
1 polymer ?
#
loop_
_entity_poly.entity_id
_entity_poly.type
_entity_poly.pdbx_seq_one_letter_code
_entity_poly.pdbx_strand_id
1 'polypeptide(L)'
;REFFEVSCLSFIHGLSVSRKEGHLLKQSDDRCSGQHTLFSSFFCDSCECHHGLKWFVIKDSYIVNIRPDTHEVRFPMLVDRGFQVLTGIDNAGSDDGIKVSNLQQTFVGRCPTARDRDKWIENLSNLTEQAKDFVSATGCRFNSYVPIRENQLAYWFINGKSYMQAVAKALLTAKEEVFITDWWLSPEVMLIRPTDDETFRLDNILGRIADAGVRVYVMIYKEIPYAVSLNSLYTEKKLLSKSTKGFIKVIRHPDLNIKDRVILWSHHEKMVIIDQKIAFVGGIDLCYGRWDDEYMRLVDLGDENDTTLKSSSEIAAENVASGNIETVEAAQITTTQMAEEAGEIPIKVTKLK
;
A
#
# COMPACT_ATOMS: atom_id res chain seq x y z
N ARG A 1 12.22 -8.34 -31.53
CA ARG A 1 10.85 -8.78 -31.89
C ARG A 1 10.35 -9.59 -30.72
N GLU A 2 9.66 -8.94 -29.78
CA GLU A 2 8.90 -9.64 -28.73
C GLU A 2 7.66 -10.19 -29.43
N PHE A 3 7.61 -11.51 -29.62
CA PHE A 3 6.57 -12.18 -30.41
C PHE A 3 5.21 -12.21 -29.69
N PHE A 4 5.21 -12.00 -28.37
CA PHE A 4 4.03 -11.83 -27.55
C PHE A 4 4.12 -10.47 -26.86
N GLU A 5 3.11 -9.61 -27.04
CA GLU A 5 3.01 -8.31 -26.36
C GLU A 5 2.69 -8.53 -24.86
N VAL A 6 3.62 -9.13 -24.11
CA VAL A 6 3.39 -9.63 -22.76
C VAL A 6 4.62 -9.41 -21.88
N SER A 7 4.43 -8.82 -20.71
CA SER A 7 5.46 -8.59 -19.70
C SER A 7 5.38 -9.55 -18.52
N CYS A 8 6.39 -9.49 -17.64
CA CYS A 8 6.42 -10.26 -16.39
C CYS A 8 5.18 -10.02 -15.50
N LEU A 9 4.58 -8.83 -15.55
CA LEU A 9 3.38 -8.49 -14.78
C LEU A 9 2.16 -9.33 -15.16
N SER A 10 2.13 -9.90 -16.37
CA SER A 10 1.05 -10.80 -16.80
C SER A 10 1.07 -12.14 -16.07
N PHE A 11 2.19 -12.52 -15.44
CA PHE A 11 2.39 -13.84 -14.85
C PHE A 11 2.51 -13.83 -13.32
N ILE A 12 2.33 -12.67 -12.67
CA ILE A 12 2.36 -12.57 -11.21
C ILE A 12 0.99 -12.99 -10.67
N HIS A 13 0.96 -14.14 -10.01
CA HIS A 13 -0.22 -14.62 -9.30
C HIS A 13 -0.62 -13.60 -8.21
N GLY A 14 -1.89 -13.20 -8.19
CA GLY A 14 -2.42 -12.17 -7.28
C GLY A 14 -2.53 -10.76 -7.89
N LEU A 15 -1.88 -10.49 -9.03
CA LEU A 15 -2.20 -9.31 -9.84
C LEU A 15 -3.36 -9.62 -10.78
N SER A 16 -4.19 -8.61 -11.07
CA SER A 16 -5.23 -8.70 -12.08
C SER A 16 -4.68 -9.06 -13.47
N VAL A 17 -5.54 -9.65 -14.31
CA VAL A 17 -5.21 -9.99 -15.70
C VAL A 17 -4.73 -8.75 -16.46
N SER A 18 -3.64 -8.88 -17.21
CA SER A 18 -3.20 -7.82 -18.13
C SER A 18 -4.15 -7.76 -19.33
N ARG A 19 -4.63 -6.56 -19.63
CA ARG A 19 -5.63 -6.34 -20.69
C ARG A 19 -4.96 -6.04 -22.02
N LYS A 20 -4.26 -4.90 -22.05
CA LYS A 20 -3.42 -4.48 -23.17
C LYS A 20 -2.06 -4.09 -22.62
N GLU A 21 -1.03 -4.59 -23.29
CA GLU A 21 0.34 -4.19 -23.07
C GLU A 21 0.95 -3.75 -24.40
N GLY A 22 1.96 -2.92 -24.34
CA GLY A 22 2.71 -2.54 -25.53
C GLY A 22 3.36 -1.18 -25.42
N HIS A 23 3.99 -0.78 -26.51
CA HIS A 23 4.72 0.47 -26.57
C HIS A 23 3.80 1.66 -26.83
N LEU A 24 3.98 2.73 -26.06
CA LEU A 24 3.48 4.06 -26.35
C LEU A 24 4.65 5.05 -26.39
N LEU A 25 4.59 6.01 -27.30
CA LEU A 25 5.49 7.14 -27.33
C LEU A 25 5.02 8.17 -26.31
N LYS A 26 5.48 8.05 -25.05
CA LYS A 26 5.12 8.98 -23.96
C LYS A 26 5.84 10.31 -24.16
N GLN A 27 5.08 11.40 -24.20
CA GLN A 27 5.64 12.76 -24.13
C GLN A 27 6.36 12.96 -22.78
N SER A 28 7.53 13.60 -22.79
CA SER A 28 8.21 14.06 -21.57
C SER A 28 7.33 15.07 -20.82
N ASP A 29 7.34 15.03 -19.49
CA ASP A 29 6.53 15.96 -18.69
C ASP A 29 7.00 17.40 -18.95
N ASP A 30 6.06 18.29 -19.23
CA ASP A 30 6.24 19.60 -19.89
C ASP A 30 7.32 20.51 -19.27
N ARG A 31 8.49 20.54 -19.90
CA ARG A 31 9.43 21.67 -19.84
C ARG A 31 9.75 22.25 -21.22
N CYS A 32 8.73 22.42 -22.07
CA CYS A 32 8.87 23.22 -23.29
C CYS A 32 7.82 24.34 -23.33
N SER A 33 8.25 25.55 -22.97
CA SER A 33 7.46 26.78 -23.03
C SER A 33 7.52 27.49 -24.40
N GLY A 34 7.90 26.79 -25.47
CA GLY A 34 8.05 27.37 -26.81
C GLY A 34 6.78 27.21 -27.65
N GLN A 35 6.18 28.32 -28.09
CA GLN A 35 5.18 28.31 -29.16
C GLN A 35 5.85 27.88 -30.47
N HIS A 36 5.47 26.71 -31.01
CA HIS A 36 5.92 26.27 -32.32
C HIS A 36 4.89 26.65 -33.39
N THR A 37 5.22 27.63 -34.23
CA THR A 37 4.44 27.96 -35.43
C THR A 37 4.74 26.97 -36.56
N LEU A 38 3.74 26.75 -37.43
CA LEU A 38 3.63 25.75 -38.51
C LEU A 38 4.79 25.66 -39.55
N PHE A 39 5.86 26.45 -39.43
CA PHE A 39 6.96 26.49 -40.40
C PHE A 39 8.33 26.01 -39.87
N SER A 40 8.45 25.60 -38.59
CA SER A 40 9.74 25.23 -37.99
C SER A 40 9.86 23.76 -37.57
N SER A 41 9.17 22.83 -38.25
CA SER A 41 9.13 21.41 -37.89
C SER A 41 10.41 20.60 -38.16
N PHE A 42 11.48 21.22 -38.68
CA PHE A 42 12.71 20.51 -39.09
C PHE A 42 13.93 20.73 -38.17
N PHE A 43 13.86 21.61 -37.17
CA PHE A 43 15.00 21.92 -36.29
C PHE A 43 14.61 21.92 -34.79
N CYS A 44 14.02 20.83 -34.30
CA CYS A 44 13.98 20.55 -32.86
C CYS A 44 14.83 19.29 -32.57
N ASP A 45 16.15 19.42 -32.73
CA ASP A 45 17.12 18.57 -32.03
C ASP A 45 17.53 19.18 -30.68
N SER A 46 17.12 20.43 -30.41
CA SER A 46 17.53 21.19 -29.22
C SER A 46 16.38 21.50 -28.24
N CYS A 47 15.14 21.12 -28.55
CA CYS A 47 14.02 21.23 -27.61
C CYS A 47 13.70 19.84 -27.04
N GLU A 48 13.75 19.68 -25.72
CA GLU A 48 13.56 18.39 -25.05
C GLU A 48 12.09 17.90 -25.04
N CYS A 49 11.35 18.07 -26.15
CA CYS A 49 10.02 17.48 -26.36
C CYS A 49 10.13 15.98 -26.74
N HIS A 50 11.01 15.26 -26.04
CA HIS A 50 11.37 13.88 -26.31
C HIS A 50 10.20 12.94 -26.01
N HIS A 51 9.57 12.44 -27.06
CA HIS A 51 8.69 11.29 -26.95
C HIS A 51 9.55 10.06 -26.70
N GLY A 52 9.49 9.51 -25.49
CA GLY A 52 10.19 8.28 -25.15
C GLY A 52 9.31 7.08 -25.47
N LEU A 53 9.85 6.10 -26.21
CA LEU A 53 9.18 4.81 -26.35
C LEU A 53 9.19 4.11 -24.99
N LYS A 54 8.00 3.76 -24.48
CA LYS A 54 7.84 3.12 -23.18
C LYS A 54 6.83 1.97 -23.25
N TRP A 55 7.06 0.93 -22.46
CA TRP A 55 6.12 -0.18 -22.32
C TRP A 55 5.09 0.11 -21.24
N PHE A 56 3.82 0.13 -21.64
CA PHE A 56 2.70 0.30 -20.73
C PHE A 56 1.93 -1.00 -20.59
N VAL A 57 1.33 -1.19 -19.41
CA VAL A 57 0.49 -2.31 -19.06
C VAL A 57 -0.79 -1.77 -18.43
N ILE A 58 -1.94 -2.15 -18.99
CA ILE A 58 -3.25 -1.88 -18.42
C ILE A 58 -3.67 -3.08 -17.55
N LYS A 59 -3.96 -2.79 -16.28
CA LYS A 59 -4.51 -3.72 -15.29
C LYS A 59 -5.95 -3.33 -14.96
N ASP A 60 -6.58 -3.95 -13.96
CA ASP A 60 -8.02 -3.76 -13.69
C ASP A 60 -8.38 -2.43 -13.00
N SER A 61 -7.40 -1.78 -12.37
CA SER A 61 -7.62 -0.52 -11.64
C SER A 61 -6.47 0.48 -11.78
N TYR A 62 -5.50 0.18 -12.63
CA TYR A 62 -4.33 1.04 -12.83
C TYR A 62 -3.65 0.80 -14.17
N ILE A 63 -2.86 1.78 -14.58
CA ILE A 63 -1.96 1.73 -15.71
C ILE A 63 -0.55 1.84 -15.16
N VAL A 64 0.37 1.04 -15.69
CA VAL A 64 1.76 1.09 -15.26
C VAL A 64 2.72 1.12 -16.44
N ASN A 65 3.74 1.95 -16.32
CA ASN A 65 4.91 1.92 -17.18
C ASN A 65 5.99 1.03 -16.54
N ILE A 66 6.49 0.07 -17.31
CA ILE A 66 7.60 -0.79 -16.90
C ILE A 66 8.77 -0.66 -17.87
N ARG A 67 9.98 -0.87 -17.35
CA ARG A 67 11.15 -1.10 -18.20
C ARG A 67 11.23 -2.60 -18.57
N PRO A 68 11.18 -2.99 -19.85
CA PRO A 68 11.16 -4.41 -20.24
C PRO A 68 12.39 -5.21 -19.81
N ASP A 69 13.56 -4.56 -19.78
CA ASP A 69 14.87 -5.12 -19.45
C ASP A 69 15.11 -5.26 -17.93
N THR A 70 14.73 -4.25 -17.14
CA THR A 70 14.97 -4.25 -15.68
C THR A 70 13.75 -4.61 -14.85
N HIS A 71 12.57 -4.74 -15.48
CA HIS A 71 11.27 -4.92 -14.83
C HIS A 71 10.93 -3.82 -13.80
N GLU A 72 11.57 -2.65 -13.93
CA GLU A 72 11.37 -1.53 -13.02
C GLU A 72 10.03 -0.85 -13.33
N VAL A 73 9.18 -0.72 -12.31
CA VAL A 73 7.93 0.04 -12.37
C VAL A 73 8.23 1.53 -12.20
N ARG A 74 7.74 2.39 -13.10
CA ARG A 74 8.06 3.83 -13.09
C ARG A 74 6.87 4.76 -12.98
N PHE A 75 5.78 4.46 -13.67
CA PHE A 75 4.62 5.36 -13.75
C PHE A 75 3.36 4.59 -13.38
N PRO A 76 3.13 4.31 -12.08
CA PRO A 76 1.84 3.81 -11.63
C PRO A 76 0.83 4.95 -11.70
N MET A 77 -0.26 4.75 -12.43
CA MET A 77 -1.41 5.64 -12.49
C MET A 77 -2.65 4.85 -12.09
N LEU A 78 -3.18 5.16 -10.91
CA LEU A 78 -4.43 4.57 -10.42
C LEU A 78 -5.62 5.19 -11.14
N VAL A 79 -6.66 4.39 -11.30
CA VAL A 79 -7.97 4.87 -11.73
C VAL A 79 -8.68 5.50 -10.52
N ASP A 80 -9.12 6.75 -10.70
CA ASP A 80 -9.85 7.54 -9.70
C ASP A 80 -10.99 8.33 -10.35
N ARG A 81 -11.72 9.13 -9.58
CA ARG A 81 -12.83 9.96 -10.08
C ARG A 81 -12.43 11.02 -11.13
N GLY A 82 -11.15 11.35 -11.20
CA GLY A 82 -10.58 12.24 -12.21
C GLY A 82 -10.08 11.50 -13.44
N PHE A 83 -10.24 10.17 -13.49
CA PHE A 83 -9.74 9.35 -14.57
C PHE A 83 -10.46 9.64 -15.88
N GLN A 84 -9.72 10.13 -16.87
CA GLN A 84 -10.25 10.53 -18.16
C GLN A 84 -9.30 10.11 -19.29
N VAL A 85 -9.90 9.73 -20.41
CA VAL A 85 -9.21 9.35 -21.64
C VAL A 85 -9.69 10.29 -22.73
N LEU A 86 -8.79 11.13 -23.24
CA LEU A 86 -9.07 12.13 -24.26
C LEU A 86 -8.23 11.89 -25.50
N THR A 87 -8.77 12.24 -26.67
CA THR A 87 -8.16 11.98 -27.98
C THR A 87 -8.32 13.18 -28.91
N GLY A 88 -7.59 13.15 -30.03
CA GLY A 88 -7.63 14.18 -31.06
C GLY A 88 -6.71 15.36 -30.79
N ILE A 89 -6.51 16.18 -31.82
CA ILE A 89 -5.57 17.31 -31.82
C ILE A 89 -5.83 18.26 -30.64
N ASP A 90 -7.09 18.61 -30.38
CA ASP A 90 -7.44 19.60 -29.36
C ASP A 90 -7.08 19.15 -27.93
N ASN A 91 -7.12 17.84 -27.67
CA ASN A 91 -6.90 17.31 -26.32
C ASN A 91 -5.51 16.68 -26.13
N ALA A 92 -5.04 15.94 -27.13
CA ALA A 92 -3.82 15.14 -27.07
C ALA A 92 -2.69 15.71 -27.96
N GLY A 93 -2.92 16.83 -28.65
CA GLY A 93 -1.92 17.51 -29.49
C GLY A 93 -1.65 16.84 -30.84
N SER A 94 -2.26 15.69 -31.13
CA SER A 94 -2.17 15.00 -32.42
C SER A 94 -3.35 14.04 -32.64
N ASP A 95 -3.64 13.70 -33.89
CA ASP A 95 -4.72 12.76 -34.24
C ASP A 95 -4.43 11.33 -33.75
N ASP A 96 -3.16 10.94 -33.68
CA ASP A 96 -2.67 9.65 -33.19
C ASP A 96 -2.40 9.64 -31.66
N GLY A 97 -2.72 10.74 -30.98
CA GLY A 97 -2.48 10.95 -29.56
C GLY A 97 -3.62 10.44 -28.66
N ILE A 98 -3.22 9.95 -27.48
CA ILE A 98 -4.10 9.60 -26.36
C ILE A 98 -3.58 10.35 -25.13
N LYS A 99 -4.46 11.11 -24.50
CA LYS A 99 -4.19 11.76 -23.21
C LYS A 99 -4.96 11.03 -22.13
N VAL A 100 -4.25 10.58 -21.10
CA VAL A 100 -4.85 9.96 -19.92
C VAL A 100 -4.52 10.81 -18.71
N SER A 101 -5.52 11.16 -17.93
CA SER A 101 -5.36 11.95 -16.70
C SER A 101 -6.10 11.30 -15.55
N ASN A 102 -5.62 11.51 -14.33
CA ASN A 102 -6.33 11.23 -13.08
C ASN A 102 -6.20 12.47 -12.14
N LEU A 103 -6.57 12.37 -10.86
CA LEU A 103 -6.46 13.52 -9.94
C LEU A 103 -5.03 13.99 -9.66
N GLN A 104 -4.04 13.12 -9.86
CA GLN A 104 -2.65 13.38 -9.48
C GLN A 104 -1.77 13.77 -10.66
N GLN A 105 -2.03 13.20 -11.84
CA GLN A 105 -1.11 13.28 -12.96
C GLN A 105 -1.84 13.13 -14.30
N THR A 106 -1.17 13.60 -15.35
CA THR A 106 -1.59 13.47 -16.74
C THR A 106 -0.41 12.98 -17.56
N PHE A 107 -0.66 12.07 -18.50
CA PHE A 107 0.32 11.76 -19.54
C PHE A 107 -0.31 11.77 -20.92
N VAL A 108 0.50 12.12 -21.92
CA VAL A 108 0.15 12.05 -23.33
C VAL A 108 1.03 11.00 -23.98
N GLY A 109 0.41 10.03 -24.65
CA GLY A 109 1.06 8.99 -25.42
C GLY A 109 0.64 9.04 -26.88
N ARG A 110 1.56 8.77 -27.81
CA ARG A 110 1.24 8.59 -29.23
C ARG A 110 1.33 7.13 -29.63
N CYS A 111 0.39 6.70 -30.48
CA CYS A 111 0.35 5.36 -31.04
C CYS A 111 0.86 5.36 -32.49
N PRO A 112 1.60 4.34 -32.95
CA PRO A 112 2.13 4.31 -34.32
C PRO A 112 1.06 4.27 -35.42
N THR A 113 -0.15 3.79 -35.10
CA THR A 113 -1.25 3.67 -36.05
C THR A 113 -2.59 3.99 -35.40
N ALA A 114 -3.55 4.50 -36.18
CA ALA A 114 -4.92 4.74 -35.72
C ALA A 114 -5.58 3.47 -35.16
N ARG A 115 -5.32 2.30 -35.77
CA ARG A 115 -5.85 1.03 -35.28
C ARG A 115 -5.32 0.66 -33.89
N ASP A 116 -4.03 0.89 -33.63
CA ASP A 116 -3.46 0.64 -32.29
C ASP A 116 -4.00 1.64 -31.27
N ARG A 117 -4.13 2.92 -31.66
CA ARG A 117 -4.79 3.95 -30.87
C ARG A 117 -6.20 3.53 -30.44
N ASP A 118 -7.01 3.06 -31.39
CA ASP A 118 -8.40 2.66 -31.10
C ASP A 118 -8.46 1.47 -30.13
N LYS A 119 -7.54 0.50 -30.26
CA LYS A 119 -7.40 -0.60 -29.28
C LYS A 119 -7.01 -0.11 -27.89
N TRP A 120 -6.10 0.87 -27.80
CA TRP A 120 -5.73 1.49 -26.52
C TRP A 120 -6.95 2.19 -25.90
N ILE A 121 -7.67 3.00 -26.67
CA ILE A 121 -8.88 3.71 -26.22
C ILE A 121 -9.94 2.74 -25.73
N GLU A 122 -10.20 1.66 -26.48
CA GLU A 122 -11.18 0.63 -26.10
C GLU A 122 -10.83 0.01 -24.73
N ASN A 123 -9.57 -0.38 -24.53
CA ASN A 123 -9.13 -0.99 -23.27
C ASN A 123 -9.14 0.00 -22.10
N LEU A 124 -8.74 1.26 -22.34
CA LEU A 124 -8.78 2.32 -21.34
C LEU A 124 -10.21 2.75 -20.99
N SER A 125 -11.14 2.70 -21.94
CA SER A 125 -12.55 3.00 -21.69
C SER A 125 -13.19 1.87 -20.88
N ASN A 126 -12.95 0.61 -21.25
CA ASN A 126 -13.42 -0.56 -20.51
C ASN A 126 -12.89 -0.61 -19.06
N LEU A 127 -11.71 -0.03 -18.82
CA LEU A 127 -11.13 0.09 -17.48
C LEU A 127 -12.04 0.89 -16.53
N THR A 128 -12.67 1.96 -17.01
CA THR A 128 -13.53 2.81 -16.18
C THR A 128 -14.80 2.09 -15.71
N GLU A 129 -15.37 1.23 -16.55
CA GLU A 129 -16.53 0.40 -16.20
C GLU A 129 -16.20 -0.65 -15.14
N GLN A 130 -15.00 -1.21 -15.18
CA GLN A 130 -14.56 -2.24 -14.22
C GLN A 130 -14.13 -1.64 -12.89
N ALA A 131 -13.42 -0.52 -12.96
CA ALA A 131 -13.02 0.28 -11.82
C ALA A 131 -14.12 1.26 -11.38
N LYS A 132 -15.39 0.98 -11.67
CA LYS A 132 -16.53 1.87 -11.36
C LYS A 132 -16.59 2.31 -9.91
N ASP A 133 -16.13 1.46 -8.99
CA ASP A 133 -16.06 1.76 -7.56
C ASP A 133 -15.13 2.95 -7.27
N PHE A 134 -14.15 3.22 -8.14
CA PHE A 134 -13.19 4.32 -7.99
C PHE A 134 -13.48 5.51 -8.91
N VAL A 135 -14.25 5.32 -9.99
CA VAL A 135 -14.57 6.36 -10.99
C VAL A 135 -15.89 7.07 -10.70
N SER A 136 -16.90 6.36 -10.18
CA SER A 136 -18.26 6.90 -10.09
C SER A 136 -18.36 8.07 -9.10
N ALA A 137 -18.36 9.30 -9.62
CA ALA A 137 -18.61 10.52 -8.83
C ALA A 137 -20.05 10.57 -8.29
N THR A 138 -20.99 9.94 -8.99
CA THR A 138 -22.39 9.82 -8.59
C THR A 138 -22.58 8.56 -7.74
N GLY A 139 -22.88 8.75 -6.45
CA GLY A 139 -23.29 7.65 -5.56
C GLY A 139 -22.37 7.40 -4.36
N CYS A 140 -21.15 7.96 -4.33
CA CYS A 140 -20.29 7.88 -3.15
C CYS A 140 -20.71 8.91 -2.10
N ARG A 141 -21.21 8.43 -0.95
CA ARG A 141 -21.62 9.28 0.18
C ARG A 141 -20.47 10.20 0.61
N PHE A 142 -20.79 11.46 0.93
CA PHE A 142 -19.84 12.49 1.39
C PHE A 142 -18.68 12.80 0.41
N ASN A 143 -18.86 12.57 -0.89
CA ASN A 143 -17.82 12.77 -1.91
C ASN A 143 -16.54 11.93 -1.62
N SER A 144 -16.73 10.77 -0.99
CA SER A 144 -15.69 9.77 -0.76
C SER A 144 -15.14 9.22 -2.07
N TYR A 145 -13.88 8.77 -2.06
CA TYR A 145 -13.25 8.08 -3.20
C TYR A 145 -13.66 6.60 -3.32
N VAL A 146 -14.36 6.06 -2.31
CA VAL A 146 -14.88 4.68 -2.27
C VAL A 146 -16.38 4.67 -1.98
N PRO A 147 -17.14 3.68 -2.51
CA PRO A 147 -18.57 3.54 -2.28
C PRO A 147 -18.84 2.87 -0.93
N ILE A 148 -20.12 2.86 -0.53
CA ILE A 148 -20.56 2.10 0.65
C ILE A 148 -20.41 0.60 0.35
N ARG A 149 -19.77 -0.14 1.27
CA ARG A 149 -19.72 -1.60 1.26
C ARG A 149 -20.67 -2.12 2.33
N GLU A 150 -21.72 -2.80 1.91
CA GLU A 150 -22.68 -3.40 2.84
C GLU A 150 -22.16 -4.75 3.38
N ASN A 151 -22.70 -5.19 4.51
CA ASN A 151 -22.42 -6.50 5.11
C ASN A 151 -20.93 -6.78 5.39
N GLN A 152 -20.18 -5.75 5.74
CA GLN A 152 -18.78 -5.90 6.15
C GLN A 152 -18.67 -6.22 7.64
N LEU A 153 -17.73 -7.10 7.99
CA LEU A 153 -17.37 -7.32 9.39
C LEU A 153 -16.54 -6.14 9.89
N ALA A 154 -16.98 -5.52 10.98
CA ALA A 154 -16.28 -4.43 11.63
C ALA A 154 -16.20 -4.68 13.13
N TYR A 155 -15.05 -4.38 13.70
CA TYR A 155 -14.78 -4.43 15.13
C TYR A 155 -14.23 -3.08 15.58
N TRP A 156 -14.57 -2.69 16.79
CA TRP A 156 -14.02 -1.50 17.41
C TRP A 156 -13.11 -1.91 18.56
N PHE A 157 -12.09 -1.10 18.82
CA PHE A 157 -11.18 -1.26 19.94
C PHE A 157 -11.26 -0.02 20.82
N ILE A 158 -11.31 -0.23 22.13
CA ILE A 158 -11.10 0.83 23.11
C ILE A 158 -9.69 0.63 23.67
N ASN A 159 -8.92 1.72 23.68
CA ASN A 159 -7.53 1.80 24.14
C ASN A 159 -6.51 0.98 23.32
N GLY A 160 -5.23 1.18 23.63
CA GLY A 160 -4.11 0.59 22.88
C GLY A 160 -3.91 -0.91 23.12
N LYS A 161 -4.24 -1.44 24.30
CA LYS A 161 -3.98 -2.85 24.64
C LYS A 161 -4.68 -3.82 23.69
N SER A 162 -6.01 -3.68 23.56
CA SER A 162 -6.82 -4.59 22.72
C SER A 162 -6.49 -4.42 21.24
N TYR A 163 -6.28 -3.18 20.80
CA TYR A 163 -5.88 -2.85 19.43
C TYR A 163 -4.51 -3.44 19.05
N MET A 164 -3.46 -3.17 19.82
CA MET A 164 -2.10 -3.63 19.51
C MET A 164 -1.98 -5.16 19.59
N GLN A 165 -2.70 -5.81 20.52
CA GLN A 165 -2.78 -7.26 20.57
C GLN A 165 -3.45 -7.85 19.32
N ALA A 166 -4.54 -7.24 18.83
CA ALA A 166 -5.20 -7.69 17.61
C ALA A 166 -4.32 -7.48 16.36
N VAL A 167 -3.61 -6.34 16.27
CA VAL A 167 -2.61 -6.08 15.22
C VAL A 167 -1.51 -7.14 15.26
N ALA A 168 -0.95 -7.45 16.43
CA ALA A 168 0.10 -8.47 16.57
C ALA A 168 -0.38 -9.85 16.06
N LYS A 169 -1.58 -10.27 16.46
CA LYS A 169 -2.19 -11.53 16.00
C LYS A 169 -2.38 -11.55 14.48
N ALA A 170 -2.92 -10.48 13.91
CA ALA A 170 -3.14 -10.38 12.47
C ALA A 170 -1.82 -10.40 11.66
N LEU A 171 -0.79 -9.68 12.12
CA LEU A 171 0.53 -9.68 11.48
C LEU A 171 1.13 -11.08 11.42
N LEU A 172 1.00 -11.89 12.47
CA LEU A 172 1.51 -13.26 12.51
C LEU A 172 0.79 -14.21 11.52
N THR A 173 -0.40 -13.83 11.05
CA THR A 173 -1.14 -14.60 10.04
C THR A 173 -0.86 -14.19 8.60
N ALA A 174 -0.16 -13.07 8.38
CA ALA A 174 0.12 -12.50 7.06
C ALA A 174 0.84 -13.49 6.13
N LYS A 175 0.46 -13.50 4.85
CA LYS A 175 1.02 -14.42 3.84
C LYS A 175 1.68 -13.71 2.67
N GLU A 176 1.20 -12.53 2.29
CA GLU A 176 1.60 -11.87 1.05
C GLU A 176 2.15 -10.47 1.34
N GLU A 177 1.34 -9.62 1.96
CA GLU A 177 1.61 -8.18 2.05
C GLU A 177 1.13 -7.57 3.35
N VAL A 178 1.94 -6.66 3.89
CA VAL A 178 1.56 -5.81 5.02
C VAL A 178 1.84 -4.37 4.65
N PHE A 179 0.82 -3.51 4.77
CA PHE A 179 0.95 -2.06 4.61
C PHE A 179 0.76 -1.38 5.96
N ILE A 180 1.68 -0.48 6.33
CA ILE A 180 1.61 0.30 7.57
C ILE A 180 1.72 1.78 7.22
N THR A 181 0.80 2.59 7.74
CA THR A 181 0.92 4.04 7.77
C THR A 181 0.87 4.51 9.22
N ASP A 182 1.76 5.43 9.58
CA ASP A 182 1.77 6.02 10.92
C ASP A 182 2.29 7.46 10.86
N TRP A 183 1.76 8.31 11.74
CA TRP A 183 2.35 9.62 11.96
C TRP A 183 3.66 9.48 12.74
N TRP A 184 3.69 8.58 13.73
CA TRP A 184 4.90 8.21 14.45
C TRP A 184 4.92 6.71 14.72
N LEU A 185 5.98 6.02 14.29
CA LEU A 185 6.16 4.59 14.50
C LEU A 185 7.43 4.35 15.32
N SER A 186 7.31 3.63 16.44
CA SER A 186 8.45 3.20 17.26
C SER A 186 8.72 1.71 17.03
N PRO A 187 9.79 1.32 16.31
CA PRO A 187 10.04 -0.08 15.94
C PRO A 187 10.07 -1.01 17.16
N GLU A 188 10.57 -0.54 18.29
CA GLU A 188 10.76 -1.32 19.50
C GLU A 188 9.52 -1.39 20.42
N VAL A 189 8.36 -0.88 19.99
CA VAL A 189 7.14 -0.97 20.81
C VAL A 189 6.70 -2.44 20.98
N MET A 190 6.42 -2.82 22.23
CA MET A 190 5.80 -4.10 22.57
C MET A 190 4.30 -4.07 22.27
N LEU A 191 3.84 -4.93 21.36
CA LEU A 191 2.42 -5.01 20.97
C LEU A 191 1.58 -5.84 21.95
N ILE A 192 2.20 -6.83 22.59
CA ILE A 192 1.58 -7.66 23.63
C ILE A 192 2.31 -7.41 24.94
N ARG A 193 1.55 -7.20 26.02
CA ARG A 193 2.04 -6.95 27.38
C ARG A 193 1.07 -7.55 28.40
N PRO A 194 1.51 -7.85 29.63
CA PRO A 194 2.92 -7.84 30.07
C PRO A 194 3.67 -9.06 29.52
N THR A 195 4.91 -8.89 29.09
CA THR A 195 5.82 -9.98 28.69
C THR A 195 7.22 -9.44 28.45
N ASP A 196 8.23 -10.23 28.78
CA ASP A 196 9.63 -9.99 28.42
C ASP A 196 10.00 -10.66 27.08
N ASP A 197 9.05 -11.36 26.45
CA ASP A 197 9.24 -12.02 25.17
C ASP A 197 9.34 -10.99 24.05
N GLU A 198 10.58 -10.62 23.74
CA GLU A 198 10.92 -9.68 22.67
C GLU A 198 10.38 -10.08 21.29
N THR A 199 9.95 -11.33 21.09
CA THR A 199 9.34 -11.72 19.82
C THR A 199 8.05 -10.95 19.52
N PHE A 200 7.38 -10.39 20.55
CA PHE A 200 6.20 -9.54 20.39
C PHE A 200 6.51 -8.05 20.16
N ARG A 201 7.79 -7.66 20.05
CA ARG A 201 8.19 -6.33 19.58
C ARG A 201 7.83 -6.19 18.10
N LEU A 202 7.32 -5.01 17.73
CA LEU A 202 6.91 -4.74 16.35
C LEU A 202 8.01 -5.04 15.33
N ASP A 203 9.23 -4.54 15.56
CA ASP A 203 10.37 -4.75 14.67
C ASP A 203 10.73 -6.24 14.49
N ASN A 204 10.61 -7.03 15.55
CA ASN A 204 10.85 -8.48 15.52
C ASN A 204 9.72 -9.24 14.82
N ILE A 205 8.44 -8.85 14.99
CA ILE A 205 7.32 -9.42 14.22
C ILE A 205 7.53 -9.15 12.73
N LEU A 206 7.76 -7.88 12.36
CA LEU A 206 7.93 -7.48 10.96
C LEU A 206 9.14 -8.15 10.30
N GLY A 207 10.26 -8.26 11.01
CA GLY A 207 11.43 -8.99 10.52
C GLY A 207 11.12 -10.46 10.23
N ARG A 208 10.45 -11.15 11.16
CA ARG A 208 10.09 -12.57 11.00
C ARG A 208 9.16 -12.83 9.82
N ILE A 209 8.09 -12.04 9.69
CA ILE A 209 7.15 -12.24 8.57
C ILE A 209 7.81 -11.89 7.23
N ALA A 210 8.69 -10.87 7.23
CA ALA A 210 9.45 -10.51 6.03
C ALA A 210 10.42 -11.62 5.62
N ASP A 211 11.16 -12.20 6.56
CA ASP A 211 12.04 -13.32 6.28
C ASP A 211 11.26 -14.60 5.88
N ALA A 212 10.00 -14.73 6.31
CA ALA A 212 9.08 -15.78 5.86
C ALA A 212 8.49 -15.55 4.45
N GLY A 213 8.70 -14.37 3.85
CA GLY A 213 8.30 -14.08 2.47
C GLY A 213 7.24 -12.99 2.31
N VAL A 214 6.73 -12.43 3.40
CA VAL A 214 5.74 -11.35 3.37
C VAL A 214 6.41 -10.03 2.98
N ARG A 215 5.81 -9.27 2.05
CA ARG A 215 6.32 -7.94 1.68
C ARG A 215 5.72 -6.90 2.62
N VAL A 216 6.57 -6.15 3.31
CA VAL A 216 6.14 -5.14 4.27
C VAL A 216 6.47 -3.77 3.70
N TYR A 217 5.45 -2.93 3.55
CA TYR A 217 5.60 -1.55 3.08
C TYR A 217 5.13 -0.59 4.17
N VAL A 218 5.99 0.33 4.54
CA VAL A 218 5.74 1.29 5.62
C VAL A 218 5.83 2.70 5.07
N MET A 219 4.80 3.51 5.27
CA MET A 219 4.82 4.95 4.98
C MET A 219 4.70 5.71 6.29
N ILE A 220 5.68 6.55 6.61
CA ILE A 220 5.67 7.36 7.83
C ILE A 220 5.86 8.83 7.51
N TYR A 221 5.32 9.70 8.38
CA TYR A 221 5.54 11.13 8.28
C TYR A 221 7.03 11.46 8.42
N LYS A 222 7.54 12.24 7.46
CA LYS A 222 8.88 12.83 7.52
C LYS A 222 8.79 14.16 8.23
N GLU A 223 9.11 14.15 9.50
CA GLU A 223 9.08 15.31 10.38
C GLU A 223 10.18 16.32 10.06
N ILE A 224 9.97 17.56 10.50
CA ILE A 224 11.01 18.58 10.59
C ILE A 224 11.79 18.31 11.89
N PRO A 225 13.06 17.85 11.83
CA PRO A 225 13.75 17.30 13.01
C PRO A 225 13.86 18.24 14.21
N TYR A 226 13.87 19.56 13.97
CA TYR A 226 13.95 20.57 15.03
C TYR A 226 12.59 20.95 15.63
N ALA A 227 11.49 20.61 14.96
CA ALA A 227 10.13 20.95 15.41
C ALA A 227 9.44 19.78 16.12
N VAL A 228 9.73 18.54 15.71
CA VAL A 228 9.10 17.34 16.26
C VAL A 228 10.14 16.22 16.40
N SER A 229 10.17 15.58 17.56
CA SER A 229 11.16 14.54 17.91
C SER A 229 10.65 13.12 17.61
N LEU A 230 10.20 12.86 16.37
CA LEU A 230 9.71 11.52 15.97
C LEU A 230 10.84 10.57 15.58
N ASN A 231 11.91 11.11 14.99
CA ASN A 231 13.08 10.40 14.49
C ASN A 231 12.72 9.34 13.42
N SER A 232 11.94 9.75 12.41
CA SER A 232 11.50 8.84 11.33
C SER A 232 12.67 8.19 10.59
N LEU A 233 13.82 8.86 10.51
CA LEU A 233 15.04 8.32 9.90
C LEU A 233 15.59 7.12 10.68
N TYR A 234 15.54 7.16 12.01
CA TYR A 234 15.90 6.02 12.84
C TYR A 234 14.95 4.85 12.58
N THR A 235 13.64 5.12 12.59
CA THR A 235 12.61 4.12 12.32
C THR A 235 12.82 3.44 10.97
N GLU A 236 13.07 4.21 9.90
CA GLU A 236 13.41 3.70 8.58
C GLU A 236 14.62 2.77 8.62
N LYS A 237 15.76 3.24 9.15
CA LYS A 237 17.00 2.45 9.21
C LYS A 237 16.82 1.16 10.01
N LYS A 238 16.12 1.24 11.14
CA LYS A 238 15.87 0.11 12.03
C LYS A 238 15.02 -0.95 11.34
N LEU A 239 13.91 -0.58 10.72
CA LEU A 239 13.04 -1.53 10.03
C LEU A 239 13.71 -2.15 8.79
N LEU A 240 14.44 -1.36 7.99
CA LEU A 240 15.21 -1.89 6.86
C LEU A 240 16.27 -2.90 7.31
N SER A 241 16.87 -2.72 8.48
CA SER A 241 17.86 -3.67 9.03
C SER A 241 17.28 -5.01 9.49
N LYS A 242 15.95 -5.13 9.62
CA LYS A 242 15.28 -6.33 10.15
C LYS A 242 14.97 -7.39 9.10
N SER A 243 15.00 -7.05 7.82
CA SER A 243 14.74 -8.02 6.75
C SER A 243 16.04 -8.39 6.05
N THR A 244 16.45 -9.65 6.18
CA THR A 244 17.63 -10.19 5.51
C THR A 244 17.45 -10.27 3.99
N LYS A 245 16.18 -10.43 3.54
CA LYS A 245 15.77 -10.54 2.13
C LYS A 245 15.42 -9.19 1.50
N GLY A 246 15.43 -8.10 2.27
CA GLY A 246 15.06 -6.77 1.78
C GLY A 246 13.57 -6.62 1.43
N PHE A 247 12.69 -7.41 2.06
CA PHE A 247 11.23 -7.38 1.86
C PHE A 247 10.52 -6.35 2.72
N ILE A 248 11.23 -5.67 3.61
CA ILE A 248 10.74 -4.45 4.26
C ILE A 248 11.17 -3.24 3.42
N LYS A 249 10.21 -2.41 3.03
CA LYS A 249 10.42 -1.12 2.35
C LYS A 249 9.79 -0.01 3.19
N VAL A 250 10.49 1.10 3.34
CA VAL A 250 10.01 2.27 4.10
C VAL A 250 10.07 3.49 3.21
N ILE A 251 9.02 4.29 3.23
CA ILE A 251 8.92 5.61 2.59
C ILE A 251 8.67 6.64 3.67
N ARG A 252 9.39 7.76 3.60
CA ARG A 252 9.17 8.92 4.45
C ARG A 252 8.75 10.09 3.58
N HIS A 253 7.62 10.72 3.91
CA HIS A 253 7.07 11.85 3.15
C HIS A 253 6.40 12.86 4.10
N PRO A 254 6.41 14.16 3.81
CA PRO A 254 6.94 14.84 2.62
C PRO A 254 8.44 15.14 2.66
N ASP A 255 9.06 15.19 1.48
CA ASP A 255 10.30 15.95 1.34
C ASP A 255 9.99 17.44 1.48
N LEU A 256 10.78 18.13 2.30
CA LEU A 256 10.57 19.55 2.56
C LEU A 256 10.84 20.35 1.29
N ASN A 257 9.78 20.74 0.59
CA ASN A 257 9.84 21.72 -0.48
C ASN A 257 9.34 23.09 0.02
N ILE A 258 10.28 24.00 0.25
CA ILE A 258 10.01 25.37 0.71
C ILE A 258 9.13 26.13 -0.30
N LYS A 259 9.23 25.81 -1.60
CA LYS A 259 8.43 26.47 -2.64
C LYS A 259 6.95 26.07 -2.59
N ASP A 260 6.67 24.82 -2.25
CA ASP A 260 5.31 24.26 -2.26
C ASP A 260 4.58 24.47 -0.91
N ARG A 261 5.24 25.12 0.07
CA ARG A 261 4.70 25.41 1.41
C ARG A 261 4.19 24.16 2.16
N VAL A 262 4.69 22.97 1.80
CA VAL A 262 4.40 21.70 2.48
C VAL A 262 5.28 21.60 3.74
N ILE A 263 5.01 22.46 4.71
CA ILE A 263 5.77 22.58 5.97
C ILE A 263 4.89 22.29 7.18
N LEU A 264 3.57 22.57 7.07
CA LEU A 264 2.64 22.50 8.20
C LEU A 264 1.77 21.23 8.23
N TRP A 265 1.65 20.54 7.09
CA TRP A 265 0.79 19.36 6.97
C TRP A 265 1.60 18.07 7.15
N SER A 266 0.93 17.04 7.66
CA SER A 266 1.53 15.73 7.89
C SER A 266 0.61 14.61 7.39
N HIS A 267 1.22 13.49 7.02
CA HIS A 267 0.52 12.20 6.93
C HIS A 267 0.15 11.77 8.35
N HIS A 268 -1.14 11.73 8.65
CA HIS A 268 -1.63 11.54 10.03
C HIS A 268 -2.48 10.27 10.20
N GLU A 269 -2.78 9.60 9.11
CA GLU A 269 -3.53 8.35 9.06
C GLU A 269 -2.72 7.20 9.70
N LYS A 270 -3.37 6.46 10.61
CA LYS A 270 -2.81 5.25 11.21
C LYS A 270 -3.54 4.05 10.68
N MET A 271 -2.83 3.22 9.91
CA MET A 271 -3.42 2.03 9.29
C MET A 271 -2.45 0.86 9.32
N VAL A 272 -3.00 -0.33 9.53
CA VAL A 272 -2.30 -1.60 9.30
C VAL A 272 -3.19 -2.45 8.42
N ILE A 273 -2.72 -2.82 7.23
CA ILE A 273 -3.47 -3.61 6.26
C ILE A 273 -2.71 -4.91 6.03
N ILE A 274 -3.38 -6.04 6.20
CA ILE A 274 -2.82 -7.39 6.05
C ILE A 274 -3.48 -8.07 4.86
N ASP A 275 -2.66 -8.50 3.90
CA ASP A 275 -3.02 -9.24 2.68
C ASP A 275 -4.18 -8.60 1.90
N GLN A 276 -4.33 -7.27 2.02
CA GLN A 276 -5.44 -6.49 1.45
C GLN A 276 -6.85 -7.00 1.84
N LYS A 277 -6.96 -7.74 2.96
CA LYS A 277 -8.19 -8.37 3.44
C LYS A 277 -8.62 -7.86 4.81
N ILE A 278 -7.65 -7.56 5.67
CA ILE A 278 -7.89 -7.07 7.03
C ILE A 278 -7.27 -5.67 7.13
N ALA A 279 -8.04 -4.69 7.56
CA ALA A 279 -7.57 -3.33 7.78
C ALA A 279 -7.90 -2.85 9.19
N PHE A 280 -6.87 -2.37 9.88
CA PHE A 280 -6.97 -1.63 11.12
C PHE A 280 -6.88 -0.14 10.78
N VAL A 281 -7.84 0.66 11.23
CA VAL A 281 -7.88 2.12 11.00
C VAL A 281 -8.34 2.81 12.28
N GLY A 282 -7.66 3.87 12.69
CA GLY A 282 -8.06 4.60 13.89
C GLY A 282 -7.10 5.71 14.31
N GLY A 283 -7.10 6.01 15.61
CA GLY A 283 -6.29 7.07 16.22
C GLY A 283 -5.00 6.60 16.92
N ILE A 284 -4.71 5.30 16.90
CA ILE A 284 -3.62 4.70 17.68
C ILE A 284 -2.44 4.41 16.76
N ASP A 285 -1.39 5.21 16.86
CA ASP A 285 -0.11 4.92 16.20
C ASP A 285 0.60 3.72 16.86
N LEU A 286 1.40 2.96 16.11
CA LEU A 286 2.27 1.92 16.67
C LEU A 286 3.56 2.50 17.26
N CYS A 287 3.42 3.26 18.34
CA CYS A 287 4.55 3.91 19.02
C CYS A 287 4.39 3.99 20.54
N TYR A 288 5.40 4.56 21.19
CA TYR A 288 5.42 4.74 22.63
C TYR A 288 4.26 5.61 23.14
N GLY A 289 3.83 5.33 24.37
CA GLY A 289 2.77 6.05 25.07
C GLY A 289 1.35 5.78 24.58
N ARG A 290 1.14 4.92 23.57
CA ARG A 290 -0.19 4.60 23.03
C ARG A 290 -0.81 3.34 23.64
N TRP A 291 0.02 2.45 24.17
CA TRP A 291 -0.46 1.26 24.86
C TRP A 291 -1.02 1.67 26.22
N ASP A 292 -2.30 1.40 26.42
CA ASP A 292 -2.97 1.52 27.71
C ASP A 292 -4.18 0.58 27.71
N ASP A 293 -4.69 0.28 28.88
CA ASP A 293 -5.91 -0.48 29.09
C ASP A 293 -6.96 0.36 29.83
N GLU A 294 -8.07 -0.25 30.20
CA GLU A 294 -9.16 0.45 30.89
C GLU A 294 -8.77 1.03 32.26
N TYR A 295 -7.63 0.61 32.83
CA TYR A 295 -7.19 1.05 34.14
C TYR A 295 -6.42 2.39 34.12
N MET A 296 -5.93 2.84 32.96
CA MET A 296 -5.32 4.17 32.76
C MET A 296 -4.28 4.50 33.85
N ARG A 297 -3.35 3.56 34.08
CA ARG A 297 -2.48 3.57 35.27
C ARG A 297 -1.50 4.74 35.21
N LEU A 298 -1.36 5.44 36.34
CA LEU A 298 -0.39 6.53 36.50
C LEU A 298 1.02 6.06 36.88
N VAL A 299 1.13 4.82 37.36
CA VAL A 299 2.39 4.24 37.86
C VAL A 299 2.57 2.84 37.30
N ASP A 300 3.82 2.51 36.97
CA ASP A 300 4.27 1.19 36.48
C ASP A 300 5.60 0.88 37.16
N LEU A 301 5.54 0.58 38.46
CA LEU A 301 6.73 0.40 39.30
C LEU A 301 7.28 -1.03 39.28
N GLY A 302 6.62 -1.94 38.54
CA GLY A 302 6.74 -3.38 38.75
C GLY A 302 6.16 -3.77 40.12
N ASP A 303 5.58 -4.95 40.21
CA ASP A 303 5.12 -5.48 41.49
C ASP A 303 5.82 -6.83 41.70
N GLU A 304 6.66 -6.91 42.73
CA GLU A 304 7.41 -8.13 43.07
C GLU A 304 6.47 -9.31 43.39
N ASN A 305 5.17 -9.04 43.61
CA ASN A 305 4.13 -10.04 43.87
C ASN A 305 3.10 -10.19 42.73
N ASP A 306 3.33 -9.58 41.55
CA ASP A 306 2.40 -9.73 40.43
C ASP A 306 2.54 -11.09 39.75
N THR A 307 1.82 -12.05 40.32
CA THR A 307 1.60 -13.40 39.77
C THR A 307 0.74 -13.40 38.49
N THR A 308 0.35 -12.22 37.95
CA THR A 308 -0.39 -12.11 36.68
C THR A 308 0.48 -12.01 35.43
N LEU A 309 1.82 -12.00 35.59
CA LEU A 309 2.76 -12.35 34.52
C LEU A 309 2.60 -13.83 34.17
N LYS A 310 1.54 -14.15 33.43
CA LYS A 310 1.35 -15.46 32.84
C LYS A 310 2.51 -15.72 31.92
N SER A 311 3.18 -16.85 32.13
CA SER A 311 4.19 -17.36 31.21
C SER A 311 3.62 -17.42 29.79
N SER A 312 4.46 -17.33 28.76
CA SER A 312 4.03 -17.42 27.35
C SER A 312 3.17 -18.67 27.10
N SER A 313 3.42 -19.75 27.84
CA SER A 313 2.62 -20.99 27.87
C SER A 313 1.23 -20.83 28.51
N GLU A 314 1.09 -20.04 29.57
CA GLU A 314 -0.20 -19.80 30.24
C GLU A 314 -1.09 -18.83 29.46
N ILE A 315 -0.50 -17.85 28.78
CA ILE A 315 -1.22 -16.99 27.82
C ILE A 315 -1.71 -17.83 26.63
N ALA A 316 -0.90 -18.75 26.12
CA ALA A 316 -1.31 -19.69 25.07
C ALA A 316 -2.47 -20.59 25.55
N ALA A 317 -2.37 -21.16 26.75
CA ALA A 317 -3.40 -22.01 27.34
C ALA A 317 -4.74 -21.28 27.59
N GLU A 318 -4.70 -20.01 28.00
CA GLU A 318 -5.91 -19.22 28.23
C GLU A 318 -6.59 -18.77 26.92
N ASN A 319 -5.83 -18.53 25.85
CA ASN A 319 -6.40 -18.33 24.52
C ASN A 319 -7.10 -19.61 24.02
N VAL A 320 -6.56 -20.80 24.31
CA VAL A 320 -7.19 -22.10 24.01
C VAL A 320 -8.45 -22.32 24.87
N ALA A 321 -8.38 -22.04 26.18
CA ALA A 321 -9.50 -22.23 27.11
C ALA A 321 -10.68 -21.26 26.88
N SER A 322 -10.42 -20.08 26.31
CA SER A 322 -11.44 -19.09 25.93
C SER A 322 -12.13 -19.39 24.58
N GLY A 323 -11.87 -20.56 23.98
CA GLY A 323 -12.49 -21.02 22.74
C GLY A 323 -11.92 -20.37 21.49
N ASN A 324 -10.75 -19.72 21.58
CA ASN A 324 -10.08 -19.08 20.45
C ASN A 324 -8.87 -19.92 20.02
N ILE A 325 -9.12 -20.82 19.06
CA ILE A 325 -8.17 -21.66 18.29
C ILE A 325 -8.16 -23.13 18.75
N GLU A 326 -8.62 -24.01 17.85
CA GLU A 326 -8.39 -25.45 17.91
C GLU A 326 -6.88 -25.73 17.86
N THR A 327 -6.46 -26.64 18.74
CA THR A 327 -5.09 -27.11 18.95
C THR A 327 -4.38 -27.48 17.64
N VAL A 328 -3.24 -26.83 17.36
CA VAL A 328 -2.23 -27.37 16.46
C VAL A 328 -1.02 -27.77 17.32
N GLU A 329 -0.91 -29.07 17.58
CA GLU A 329 0.20 -29.68 18.29
C GLU A 329 1.52 -29.46 17.55
N ALA A 330 2.57 -29.15 18.31
CA ALA A 330 3.93 -29.00 17.80
C ALA A 330 4.61 -30.37 17.64
N ALA A 331 4.98 -30.73 16.40
CA ALA A 331 6.08 -31.66 16.15
C ALA A 331 6.67 -31.48 14.73
N GLN A 332 7.95 -31.10 14.69
CA GLN A 332 8.99 -31.45 13.70
C GLN A 332 8.65 -31.55 12.19
N ILE A 333 9.21 -30.59 11.43
CA ILE A 333 9.82 -30.70 10.09
C ILE A 333 9.30 -31.83 9.17
N THR A 334 8.52 -31.50 8.14
CA THR A 334 8.93 -31.69 6.73
C THR A 334 8.02 -30.93 5.77
N THR A 335 8.63 -30.42 4.70
CA THR A 335 8.00 -29.82 3.54
C THR A 335 6.99 -30.78 2.90
N THR A 336 5.90 -30.22 2.35
CA THR A 336 4.87 -30.81 1.46
C THR A 336 3.56 -31.20 2.16
N GLN A 337 2.45 -30.69 1.60
CA GLN A 337 1.04 -30.92 1.93
C GLN A 337 0.48 -30.18 3.16
N MET A 338 -0.02 -28.95 2.96
CA MET A 338 -1.27 -28.43 3.53
C MET A 338 -1.72 -27.20 2.71
N ALA A 339 -2.18 -27.46 1.50
CA ALA A 339 -3.23 -26.68 0.87
C ALA A 339 -4.53 -27.43 1.17
N GLU A 340 -5.61 -26.72 1.45
CA GLU A 340 -6.91 -27.21 1.93
C GLU A 340 -7.01 -27.34 3.46
N GLU A 341 -7.54 -26.27 4.06
CA GLU A 341 -8.42 -26.20 5.26
C GLU A 341 -8.17 -24.87 6.00
N ALA A 342 -8.75 -23.80 5.44
CA ALA A 342 -8.85 -22.52 6.12
C ALA A 342 -10.04 -22.58 7.10
N GLY A 343 -9.74 -22.91 8.35
CA GLY A 343 -10.69 -22.85 9.47
C GLY A 343 -10.91 -21.42 9.96
N GLU A 344 -12.16 -20.99 10.03
CA GLU A 344 -12.62 -19.71 10.53
C GLU A 344 -12.26 -19.51 12.02
N ILE A 345 -11.65 -18.37 12.36
CA ILE A 345 -11.47 -17.96 13.76
C ILE A 345 -12.82 -17.42 14.27
N PRO A 346 -13.42 -17.97 15.35
CA PRO A 346 -14.71 -17.52 15.83
C PRO A 346 -14.56 -16.22 16.63
N ILE A 347 -14.77 -15.08 15.99
CA ILE A 347 -14.90 -13.79 16.69
C ILE A 347 -16.40 -13.56 16.97
N LYS A 348 -16.77 -13.38 18.24
CA LYS A 348 -18.16 -13.06 18.64
C LYS A 348 -18.59 -11.71 18.05
N VAL A 349 -19.34 -11.76 16.96
CA VAL A 349 -20.00 -10.61 16.32
C VAL A 349 -21.18 -10.15 17.17
N THR A 350 -21.10 -8.95 17.75
CA THR A 350 -22.30 -8.29 18.29
C THR A 350 -22.88 -7.40 17.19
N LYS A 351 -24.03 -7.78 16.65
CA LYS A 351 -24.74 -7.01 15.61
C LYS A 351 -25.30 -5.74 16.26
N LEU A 352 -24.80 -4.56 15.87
CA LEU A 352 -25.43 -3.29 16.25
C LEU A 352 -26.71 -3.12 15.39
N LYS A 353 -27.82 -2.77 16.06
CA LYS A 353 -29.14 -2.54 15.45
C LYS A 353 -29.18 -1.25 14.66
#